data_AF-A0A2K3CNI8-F1
#
_entry.id   AF-A0A2K3CNI8-F1
#
_cell.length_a   1.000
_cell.length_b   1.000
_cell.length_c   1.000
_cell.angle_alpha   90.00
_cell.angle_beta   90.00
_cell.angle_gamma   90.00
#
_symmetry.space_group_name_H-M   'P 1'
#
loop_
_entity.id
_entity.type
_entity.pdbx_description
1 polymer ?
#
loop_
_entity_poly.entity_id
_entity_poly.type
_entity_poly.pdbx_seq_one_letter_code
_entity_poly.pdbx_strand_id
1 'polypeptide(L)'
;MEERPARLVLQQFWWSQKHPRQVAAGGDVNSSSGTNPLPLRHTPLPLTLFTMASLDRLPLLQAQCRSYPGPLSAAVYLPLLVQAGAGAGTEADAGAQHPQGSDPAAAGRPTGAAAGAAAAAAAAGGAVRPELAAAIQQLQALFSALESEPGACGLLLGLYSEATSDPAMAALMPTNALRNAALLAAGGAGPLVAMVDVDLGASAGLARLVADQRRLPALLSRALHGRGLLVLPAWEPDRSLSRRLGDQLADRALAGDKGVLKRLWLGGPGNATGLGAGAGKGQCRGVADVPAGADADAAIAAGCPDLMVPFDVKSFAAGHRATDFLRSLDAGPGEDYPIEYESGFEPWFICARELMLPYDERFRGWYGDKITQVRAMAAARRRFWVSADAWLVHRPHPPAPARALFRNEGGRSNVTVQGVAALEQVVRPRLLRRTKFQAYVTHSKNMDFWQRRGLVLGGWRPTLSAATQRCWQQLPWWRRHKHEGRH
;
A
#
# COMPACT_ATOMS: atom_id res chain seq x y z
N MET A 1 14.02 -18.87 -8.31
CA MET A 1 12.86 -17.96 -8.45
C MET A 1 12.77 -17.56 -9.91
N GLU A 2 11.59 -17.68 -10.51
CA GLU A 2 11.39 -17.22 -11.88
C GLU A 2 11.40 -15.70 -11.96
N GLU A 3 11.95 -15.14 -13.02
CA GLU A 3 11.93 -13.70 -13.33
C GLU A 3 10.57 -13.24 -13.90
N ARG A 4 9.50 -14.00 -13.64
CA ARG A 4 8.17 -13.81 -14.23
C ARG A 4 7.23 -13.14 -13.22
N PRO A 5 6.32 -12.25 -13.69
CA PRO A 5 5.25 -11.72 -12.87
C PRO A 5 4.40 -12.81 -12.20
N ALA A 6 3.81 -12.47 -11.05
CA ALA A 6 2.87 -13.33 -10.36
C ALA A 6 1.62 -13.66 -11.18
N ARG A 7 1.09 -14.86 -11.03
CA ARG A 7 -0.15 -15.31 -11.69
C ARG A 7 -1.33 -15.13 -10.74
N LEU A 8 -1.69 -13.87 -10.50
CA LEU A 8 -2.83 -13.52 -9.66
C LEU A 8 -4.16 -13.83 -10.34
N VAL A 9 -5.07 -14.47 -9.60
CA VAL A 9 -6.46 -14.70 -10.00
C VAL A 9 -7.37 -13.92 -9.05
N LEU A 10 -8.19 -13.02 -9.58
CA LEU A 10 -9.24 -12.35 -8.81
C LEU A 10 -10.33 -13.37 -8.47
N GLN A 11 -10.54 -13.63 -7.19
CA GLN A 11 -11.53 -14.58 -6.69
C GLN A 11 -12.86 -13.90 -6.39
N GLN A 12 -12.80 -12.78 -5.68
CA GLN A 12 -13.98 -12.02 -5.31
C GLN A 12 -13.64 -10.54 -5.17
N PHE A 13 -14.64 -9.69 -5.44
CA PHE A 13 -14.53 -8.25 -5.35
C PHE A 13 -15.73 -7.67 -4.60
N TRP A 14 -15.48 -6.80 -3.62
CA TRP A 14 -16.51 -6.08 -2.88
C TRP A 14 -16.36 -4.58 -3.12
N TRP A 15 -17.50 -3.91 -3.29
CA TRP A 15 -17.56 -2.49 -3.65
C TRP A 15 -18.45 -1.73 -2.65
N SER A 16 -17.86 -0.81 -1.90
CA SER A 16 -18.57 0.03 -0.92
C SER A 16 -19.61 0.94 -1.58
N GLN A 17 -20.75 1.10 -0.92
CA GLN A 17 -21.84 1.98 -1.34
C GLN A 17 -21.68 3.41 -0.78
N LYS A 18 -20.73 3.64 0.14
CA LYS A 18 -20.49 4.96 0.75
C LYS A 18 -20.04 6.04 -0.23
N HIS A 19 -19.32 5.64 -1.28
CA HIS A 19 -18.73 6.55 -2.28
C HIS A 19 -19.18 6.14 -3.69
N PRO A 20 -20.44 6.40 -4.09
CA PRO A 20 -20.91 6.05 -5.42
C PRO A 20 -20.08 6.79 -6.47
N ARG A 21 -19.71 6.08 -7.55
CA ARG A 21 -19.02 6.69 -8.69
C ARG A 21 -19.90 7.83 -9.23
N GLN A 22 -19.31 9.00 -9.45
CA GLN A 22 -19.92 9.97 -10.37
C GLN A 22 -19.91 9.34 -11.75
N VAL A 23 -21.01 8.69 -12.13
CA VAL A 23 -21.25 8.37 -13.53
C VAL A 23 -21.41 9.71 -14.21
N ALA A 24 -20.46 10.08 -15.07
CA ALA A 24 -20.60 11.24 -15.92
C ALA A 24 -21.90 11.09 -16.71
N ALA A 25 -22.94 11.80 -16.29
CA ALA A 25 -24.12 11.97 -17.11
C ALA A 25 -23.65 12.76 -18.34
N GLY A 26 -23.53 12.08 -19.47
CA GLY A 26 -23.64 12.74 -20.76
C GLY A 26 -25.06 13.32 -20.81
N GLY A 27 -25.17 14.63 -20.59
CA GLY A 27 -26.42 15.36 -20.55
C GLY A 27 -26.13 16.82 -20.87
N ASP A 28 -26.82 17.32 -21.88
CA ASP A 28 -26.54 18.56 -22.58
C ASP A 28 -26.44 19.80 -21.68
N VAL A 29 -25.46 20.65 -21.98
CA VAL A 29 -25.32 21.99 -21.42
C VAL A 29 -26.40 22.88 -22.05
N ASN A 30 -27.61 22.84 -21.51
CA ASN A 30 -28.58 23.94 -21.60
C ASN A 30 -29.78 23.70 -20.68
N SER A 31 -29.64 24.08 -19.41
CA SER A 31 -30.78 24.62 -18.65
C SER A 31 -30.27 25.46 -17.48
N SER A 32 -30.54 26.75 -17.60
CA SER A 32 -30.46 27.73 -16.53
C SER A 32 -31.66 27.56 -15.60
N SER A 33 -31.46 26.94 -14.44
CA SER A 33 -32.32 27.17 -13.27
C SER A 33 -31.54 26.81 -12.01
N GLY A 34 -31.34 27.80 -11.15
CA GLY A 34 -30.63 27.63 -9.88
C GLY A 34 -31.42 26.72 -8.93
N THR A 35 -30.70 25.97 -8.11
CA THR A 35 -31.13 25.59 -6.74
C THR A 35 -29.92 25.02 -5.99
N ASN A 36 -29.77 25.51 -4.74
CA ASN A 36 -29.01 25.02 -3.58
C ASN A 36 -27.72 24.18 -3.79
N PRO A 37 -26.58 24.57 -3.17
CA PRO A 37 -25.45 23.65 -3.06
C PRO A 37 -25.90 22.40 -2.32
N LEU A 38 -25.78 21.24 -2.98
CA LEU A 38 -26.00 19.94 -2.36
C LEU A 38 -25.17 19.86 -1.06
N PRO A 39 -25.74 19.34 0.04
CA PRO A 39 -24.99 19.18 1.28
C PRO A 39 -23.74 18.34 1.02
N LEU A 40 -22.62 18.71 1.67
CA LEU A 40 -21.28 18.11 1.62
C LEU A 40 -21.21 16.60 1.98
N ARG A 41 -22.34 15.89 2.02
CA ARG A 41 -22.48 14.49 2.43
C ARG A 41 -22.24 13.47 1.31
N HIS A 42 -21.98 13.88 0.07
CA HIS A 42 -21.96 12.96 -1.07
C HIS A 42 -20.87 13.20 -2.12
N THR A 43 -19.86 14.01 -1.84
CA THR A 43 -18.70 14.14 -2.74
C THR A 43 -17.57 13.26 -2.21
N PRO A 44 -17.24 12.14 -2.87
CA PRO A 44 -16.13 11.30 -2.43
C PRO A 44 -14.86 12.14 -2.41
N LEU A 45 -14.06 12.00 -1.34
CA LEU A 45 -12.77 12.71 -1.25
C LEU A 45 -11.95 12.43 -2.52
N PRO A 46 -11.27 13.44 -3.09
CA PRO A 46 -10.61 13.34 -4.39
C PRO A 46 -9.39 12.41 -4.39
N LEU A 47 -8.97 11.96 -3.20
CA LEU A 47 -7.86 11.05 -2.96
C LEU A 47 -8.36 9.63 -2.67
N THR A 48 -7.92 8.67 -3.48
CA THR A 48 -8.04 7.25 -3.17
C THR A 48 -6.74 6.73 -2.56
N LEU A 49 -6.80 6.20 -1.34
CA LEU A 49 -5.68 5.42 -0.83
C LEU A 49 -5.71 4.04 -1.48
N PHE A 50 -4.57 3.49 -1.86
CA PHE A 50 -4.50 2.10 -2.29
C PHE A 50 -3.42 1.35 -1.52
N THR A 51 -3.72 0.09 -1.20
CA THR A 51 -2.89 -0.75 -0.36
C THR A 51 -2.98 -2.21 -0.77
N MET A 52 -2.13 -3.02 -0.16
CA MET A 52 -2.12 -4.47 -0.29
C MET A 52 -1.95 -5.09 1.09
N ALA A 53 -2.55 -6.25 1.29
CA ALA A 53 -2.49 -6.96 2.57
C ALA A 53 -2.47 -8.47 2.37
N SER A 54 -1.85 -9.18 3.31
CA SER A 54 -2.09 -10.60 3.52
C SER A 54 -3.24 -10.79 4.54
N LEU A 55 -3.80 -12.01 4.61
CA LEU A 55 -4.91 -12.31 5.52
C LEU A 55 -4.56 -12.10 7.01
N ASP A 56 -3.29 -12.28 7.41
CA ASP A 56 -2.83 -11.98 8.78
C ASP A 56 -2.80 -10.47 9.11
N ARG A 57 -2.97 -9.60 8.11
CA ARG A 57 -2.93 -8.14 8.24
C ARG A 57 -4.30 -7.47 8.16
N LEU A 58 -5.38 -8.25 8.14
CA LEU A 58 -6.75 -7.72 8.14
C LEU A 58 -7.04 -6.75 9.30
N PRO A 59 -6.55 -6.96 10.53
CA PRO A 59 -6.74 -5.96 11.60
C PRO A 59 -6.08 -4.60 11.29
N LEU A 60 -4.93 -4.61 10.59
CA LEU A 60 -4.26 -3.38 10.17
C LEU A 60 -5.02 -2.70 9.02
N LEU A 61 -5.56 -3.47 8.08
CA LEU A 61 -6.42 -2.94 7.02
C LEU A 61 -7.68 -2.28 7.59
N GLN A 62 -8.30 -2.90 8.60
CA GLN A 62 -9.43 -2.33 9.32
C GLN A 62 -9.04 -1.00 9.99
N ALA A 63 -7.90 -0.96 10.67
CA ALA A 63 -7.40 0.25 11.32
C ALA A 63 -7.06 1.37 10.32
N GLN A 64 -6.45 1.03 9.17
CA GLN A 64 -6.18 1.98 8.10
C GLN A 64 -7.47 2.56 7.54
N CYS A 65 -8.49 1.72 7.27
CA CYS A 65 -9.79 2.17 6.80
C CYS A 65 -10.49 3.10 7.80
N ARG A 66 -10.31 2.89 9.11
CA ARG A 66 -10.82 3.80 10.15
C ARG A 66 -10.08 5.14 10.24
N SER A 67 -8.81 5.17 9.84
CA SER A 67 -8.00 6.39 9.87
C SER A 67 -8.28 7.36 8.71
N TYR A 68 -8.93 6.89 7.65
CA TYR A 68 -9.22 7.71 6.46
C TYR A 68 -10.67 7.50 5.97
N PRO A 69 -11.55 8.51 6.03
CA PRO A 69 -12.96 8.36 5.67
C PRO A 69 -13.22 8.31 4.15
N GLY A 70 -12.18 8.52 3.33
CA GLY A 70 -12.32 8.56 1.88
C GLY A 70 -12.33 7.18 1.21
N PRO A 71 -12.21 7.15 -0.11
CA PRO A 71 -12.05 5.91 -0.89
C PRO A 71 -10.74 5.17 -0.55
N LEU A 72 -10.82 3.86 -0.34
CA LEU A 72 -9.66 3.00 -0.12
C LEU A 72 -9.75 1.76 -1.00
N SER A 73 -8.74 1.48 -1.82
CA SER A 73 -8.63 0.24 -2.59
C SER A 73 -7.61 -0.73 -2.00
N ALA A 74 -8.04 -1.93 -1.66
CA ALA A 74 -7.21 -2.96 -1.04
C ALA A 74 -7.20 -4.24 -1.86
N ALA A 75 -5.99 -4.72 -2.20
CA ALA A 75 -5.78 -6.04 -2.77
C ALA A 75 -5.28 -7.01 -1.68
N VAL A 76 -6.11 -8.01 -1.34
CA VAL A 76 -5.78 -9.03 -0.33
C VAL A 76 -5.26 -10.29 -1.00
N TYR A 77 -4.14 -10.82 -0.51
CA TYR A 77 -3.47 -11.99 -1.06
C TYR A 77 -3.76 -13.28 -0.29
N LEU A 78 -4.09 -14.33 -1.03
CA LEU A 78 -4.23 -15.70 -0.56
C LEU A 78 -3.33 -16.65 -1.38
N PRO A 79 -2.20 -17.14 -0.83
CA PRO A 79 -1.43 -18.19 -1.46
C PRO A 79 -2.18 -19.52 -1.38
N LEU A 80 -2.36 -20.19 -2.51
CA LEU A 80 -3.02 -21.49 -2.62
C LEU A 80 -1.96 -22.57 -2.85
N LEU A 81 -1.50 -23.22 -1.78
CA LEU A 81 -0.56 -24.32 -1.91
C LEU A 81 -1.21 -25.48 -2.68
N VAL A 82 -0.54 -25.95 -3.73
CA VAL A 82 -0.94 -27.12 -4.52
C VAL A 82 0.16 -28.17 -4.45
N GLN A 83 -0.21 -29.45 -4.45
CA GLN A 83 0.79 -30.51 -4.53
C GLN A 83 1.52 -30.42 -5.89
N ALA A 84 2.85 -30.55 -5.89
CA ALA A 84 3.59 -30.71 -7.14
C ALA A 84 3.16 -32.05 -7.79
N GLY A 85 2.38 -32.01 -8.89
CA GLY A 85 1.90 -33.23 -9.56
C GLY A 85 3.06 -34.16 -9.97
N ALA A 86 2.92 -35.49 -10.09
CA ALA A 86 1.80 -36.24 -10.69
C ALA A 86 1.13 -35.43 -11.80
N GLY A 87 1.90 -35.10 -12.84
CA GLY A 87 1.46 -34.21 -13.92
C GLY A 87 2.57 -33.47 -14.65
N ALA A 88 3.83 -33.92 -14.58
CA ALA A 88 4.83 -33.56 -15.57
C ALA A 88 4.60 -34.40 -16.84
N GLY A 89 3.50 -34.09 -17.54
CA GLY A 89 3.28 -34.51 -18.92
C GLY A 89 3.98 -33.51 -19.82
N THR A 90 4.90 -34.00 -20.64
CA THR A 90 5.65 -33.29 -21.67
C THR A 90 4.77 -32.38 -22.52
N GLU A 91 5.00 -31.06 -22.47
CA GLU A 91 4.58 -30.15 -23.56
C GLU A 91 5.49 -30.44 -24.75
N ALA A 92 5.08 -31.41 -25.57
CA ALA A 92 5.59 -31.58 -26.92
C ALA A 92 4.72 -30.72 -27.87
N ASP A 93 5.45 -29.94 -28.65
CA ASP A 93 5.06 -29.21 -29.85
C ASP A 93 3.93 -29.90 -30.65
N ALA A 94 2.79 -29.23 -30.79
CA ALA A 94 1.73 -29.64 -31.70
C ALA A 94 1.38 -28.45 -32.61
N GLY A 95 1.92 -28.55 -33.83
CA GLY A 95 1.83 -27.57 -34.89
C GLY A 95 0.42 -27.36 -35.44
N ALA A 96 0.37 -26.32 -36.25
CA ALA A 96 -0.79 -25.78 -36.96
C ALA A 96 -1.63 -26.84 -37.71
N GLN A 97 -2.95 -26.64 -37.71
CA GLN A 97 -3.79 -26.85 -38.88
C GLN A 97 -5.10 -26.06 -38.76
N HIS A 98 -5.34 -25.23 -39.79
CA HIS A 98 -6.60 -24.57 -40.11
C HIS A 98 -7.66 -25.61 -40.50
N PRO A 99 -8.95 -25.32 -40.30
CA PRO A 99 -9.80 -25.16 -41.49
C PRO A 99 -10.78 -23.98 -41.41
N GLN A 100 -11.19 -23.56 -42.60
CA GLN A 100 -12.15 -22.50 -42.91
C GLN A 100 -13.60 -22.98 -42.71
N GLY A 101 -14.55 -22.04 -42.57
CA GLY A 101 -15.93 -22.24 -43.05
C GLY A 101 -17.08 -21.69 -42.19
N SER A 102 -17.64 -20.56 -42.65
CA SER A 102 -19.05 -20.11 -42.62
C SER A 102 -19.78 -19.78 -41.31
N ASP A 103 -20.16 -18.49 -41.22
CA ASP A 103 -21.33 -17.90 -40.53
C ASP A 103 -22.66 -18.61 -40.87
N PRO A 104 -23.67 -18.57 -39.98
CA PRO A 104 -24.70 -17.53 -40.11
C PRO A 104 -25.22 -16.92 -38.79
N ALA A 105 -25.86 -15.77 -38.98
CA ALA A 105 -26.35 -14.82 -37.99
C ALA A 105 -27.62 -15.23 -37.22
N ALA A 106 -27.83 -14.48 -36.13
CA ALA A 106 -29.09 -14.12 -35.45
C ALA A 106 -29.74 -15.13 -34.47
N ALA A 107 -29.60 -14.85 -33.17
CA ALA A 107 -30.72 -14.80 -32.21
C ALA A 107 -30.28 -14.32 -30.81
N GLY A 108 -31.04 -13.36 -30.25
CA GLY A 108 -31.35 -13.27 -28.81
C GLY A 108 -30.33 -12.69 -27.83
N ARG A 109 -30.61 -11.48 -27.31
CA ARG A 109 -30.04 -10.95 -26.06
C ARG A 109 -30.36 -11.89 -24.88
N PRO A 110 -29.42 -12.07 -23.93
CA PRO A 110 -29.77 -12.24 -22.53
C PRO A 110 -29.16 -11.14 -21.66
N THR A 111 -30.04 -10.44 -20.97
CA THR A 111 -29.78 -9.68 -19.76
C THR A 111 -29.28 -10.60 -18.65
N GLY A 112 -28.14 -10.31 -18.02
CA GLY A 112 -27.70 -11.04 -16.82
C GLY A 112 -26.21 -10.92 -16.52
N ALA A 113 -25.80 -9.87 -15.82
CA ALA A 113 -24.43 -9.63 -15.37
C ALA A 113 -23.94 -10.55 -14.22
N ALA A 114 -24.56 -11.73 -14.04
CA ALA A 114 -24.20 -12.69 -12.97
C ALA A 114 -23.73 -14.07 -13.49
N ALA A 115 -23.84 -14.35 -14.80
CA ALA A 115 -23.53 -15.68 -15.34
C ALA A 115 -22.07 -15.87 -15.79
N GLY A 116 -21.31 -14.78 -16.02
CA GLY A 116 -19.93 -14.85 -16.52
C GLY A 116 -18.88 -15.29 -15.50
N ALA A 117 -19.13 -15.10 -14.20
CA ALA A 117 -18.23 -15.52 -13.12
C ALA A 117 -18.35 -17.03 -12.80
N ALA A 118 -19.53 -17.61 -13.00
CA ALA A 118 -19.76 -19.04 -12.78
C ALA A 118 -19.12 -19.92 -13.88
N ALA A 119 -19.03 -19.42 -15.12
CA ALA A 119 -18.46 -20.18 -16.24
C ALA A 119 -16.93 -20.36 -16.14
N ALA A 120 -16.22 -19.43 -15.48
CA ALA A 120 -14.79 -19.60 -15.20
C ALA A 120 -14.52 -20.55 -14.02
N ALA A 121 -15.49 -20.70 -13.09
CA ALA A 121 -15.43 -21.66 -12.00
C ALA A 121 -15.83 -23.08 -12.44
N ALA A 122 -16.72 -23.21 -13.43
CA ALA A 122 -17.22 -24.51 -13.90
C ALA A 122 -16.24 -25.31 -14.78
N ALA A 123 -15.17 -24.69 -15.29
CA ALA A 123 -14.15 -25.38 -16.09
C ALA A 123 -13.08 -26.11 -15.24
N ALA A 124 -13.15 -26.02 -13.92
CA ALA A 124 -12.35 -26.80 -12.99
C ALA A 124 -13.29 -27.60 -12.07
N GLY A 125 -13.61 -28.84 -12.44
CA GLY A 125 -14.32 -29.74 -11.54
C GLY A 125 -13.56 -29.85 -10.21
N GLY A 126 -14.17 -29.38 -9.12
CA GLY A 126 -13.59 -29.47 -7.78
C GLY A 126 -14.29 -28.53 -6.80
N ALA A 127 -14.67 -29.04 -5.64
CA ALA A 127 -15.23 -28.24 -4.55
C ALA A 127 -14.37 -26.99 -4.28
N VAL A 128 -15.02 -25.86 -3.94
CA VAL A 128 -14.31 -24.65 -3.47
C VAL A 128 -13.36 -25.07 -2.36
N ARG A 129 -12.07 -24.79 -2.54
CA ARG A 129 -11.06 -25.13 -1.53
C ARG A 129 -11.42 -24.51 -0.18
N PRO A 130 -11.26 -25.23 0.94
CA PRO A 130 -11.68 -24.75 2.26
C PRO A 130 -10.96 -23.46 2.66
N GLU A 131 -9.69 -23.27 2.27
CA GLU A 131 -8.96 -22.04 2.60
C GLU A 131 -9.50 -20.82 1.84
N LEU A 132 -9.96 -21.03 0.60
CA LEU A 132 -10.58 -19.97 -0.20
C LEU A 132 -11.95 -19.57 0.37
N ALA A 133 -12.77 -20.56 0.73
CA ALA A 133 -14.06 -20.31 1.36
C ALA A 133 -13.91 -19.56 2.69
N ALA A 134 -12.94 -19.96 3.54
CA ALA A 134 -12.65 -19.27 4.80
C ALA A 134 -12.18 -17.82 4.58
N ALA A 135 -11.30 -17.59 3.60
CA ALA A 135 -10.84 -16.24 3.26
C ALA A 135 -11.99 -15.34 2.77
N ILE A 136 -12.87 -15.87 1.91
CA ILE A 136 -14.07 -15.17 1.44
C ILE A 136 -14.96 -14.78 2.63
N GLN A 137 -15.22 -15.71 3.56
CA GLN A 137 -16.05 -15.43 4.73
C GLN A 137 -15.44 -14.36 5.64
N GLN A 138 -14.14 -14.43 5.90
CA GLN A 138 -13.43 -13.41 6.71
C GLN A 138 -13.49 -12.03 6.07
N LEU A 139 -13.26 -11.93 4.75
CA LEU A 139 -13.29 -10.66 4.03
C LEU A 139 -14.71 -10.10 3.91
N GLN A 140 -15.71 -10.96 3.71
CA GLN A 140 -17.11 -10.55 3.74
C GLN A 140 -17.49 -9.96 5.11
N ALA A 141 -17.09 -10.60 6.21
CA ALA A 141 -17.36 -10.10 7.56
C ALA A 141 -16.67 -8.74 7.81
N LEU A 142 -15.39 -8.62 7.44
CA LEU A 142 -14.64 -7.35 7.53
C LEU A 142 -15.30 -6.25 6.70
N PHE A 143 -15.66 -6.54 5.44
CA PHE A 143 -16.30 -5.58 4.56
C PHE A 143 -17.65 -5.13 5.12
N SER A 144 -18.52 -6.05 5.53
CA SER A 144 -19.82 -5.72 6.11
C SER A 144 -19.70 -4.87 7.38
N ALA A 145 -18.72 -5.15 8.23
CA ALA A 145 -18.47 -4.38 9.46
C ALA A 145 -17.97 -2.96 9.15
N LEU A 146 -17.08 -2.80 8.18
CA LEU A 146 -16.60 -1.48 7.76
C LEU A 146 -17.69 -0.69 7.04
N GLU A 147 -18.52 -1.35 6.23
CA GLU A 147 -19.60 -0.70 5.50
C GLU A 147 -20.66 -0.10 6.43
N SER A 148 -20.95 -0.75 7.56
CA SER A 148 -21.91 -0.27 8.56
C SER A 148 -21.35 0.84 9.46
N GLU A 149 -20.04 1.08 9.46
CA GLU A 149 -19.37 2.09 10.30
C GLU A 149 -19.29 3.45 9.55
N PRO A 150 -20.07 4.49 9.93
CA PRO A 150 -20.16 5.73 9.13
C PRO A 150 -18.85 6.50 8.97
N GLY A 151 -17.94 6.39 9.95
CA GLY A 151 -16.63 7.06 9.94
C GLY A 151 -15.53 6.30 9.20
N ALA A 152 -15.77 5.03 8.85
CA ALA A 152 -14.79 4.22 8.13
C ALA A 152 -14.79 4.56 6.63
N CYS A 153 -13.65 4.28 5.97
CA CYS A 153 -13.45 4.42 4.54
C CYS A 153 -14.56 3.77 3.69
N GLY A 154 -14.69 4.21 2.44
CA GLY A 154 -15.40 3.44 1.43
C GLY A 154 -14.44 2.48 0.75
N LEU A 155 -14.55 1.20 1.13
CA LEU A 155 -13.61 0.15 0.76
C LEU A 155 -13.92 -0.46 -0.62
N LEU A 156 -12.88 -0.61 -1.45
CA LEU A 156 -12.85 -1.42 -2.66
C LEU A 156 -11.93 -2.60 -2.40
N LEU A 157 -12.50 -3.78 -2.12
CA LEU A 157 -11.75 -4.93 -1.63
C LEU A 157 -11.69 -6.02 -2.70
N GLY A 158 -10.49 -6.42 -3.12
CA GLY A 158 -10.30 -7.56 -4.01
C GLY A 158 -9.55 -8.68 -3.31
N LEU A 159 -10.08 -9.91 -3.36
CA LEU A 159 -9.37 -11.12 -2.96
C LEU A 159 -8.66 -11.71 -4.18
N TYR A 160 -7.33 -11.79 -4.12
CA TYR A 160 -6.49 -12.36 -5.15
C TYR A 160 -5.80 -13.61 -4.63
N SER A 161 -5.80 -14.66 -5.43
CA SER A 161 -5.08 -15.89 -5.13
C SER A 161 -3.97 -16.18 -6.13
N GLU A 162 -2.99 -16.97 -5.70
CA GLU A 162 -1.97 -17.55 -6.57
C GLU A 162 -1.75 -19.01 -6.18
N ALA A 163 -1.91 -19.92 -7.15
CA ALA A 163 -1.60 -21.32 -6.94
C ALA A 163 -0.09 -21.55 -7.05
N THR A 164 0.51 -22.18 -6.05
CA THR A 164 1.95 -22.48 -6.05
C THR A 164 2.26 -23.79 -5.32
N SER A 165 3.22 -24.56 -5.84
CA SER A 165 3.75 -25.75 -5.16
C SER A 165 4.99 -25.45 -4.32
N ASP A 166 5.50 -24.21 -4.34
CA ASP A 166 6.67 -23.80 -3.56
C ASP A 166 6.24 -23.03 -2.29
N PRO A 167 6.42 -23.60 -1.08
CA PRO A 167 6.08 -22.93 0.17
C PRO A 167 6.85 -21.62 0.41
N ALA A 168 8.05 -21.45 -0.18
CA ALA A 168 8.79 -20.20 -0.07
C ALA A 168 8.15 -19.10 -0.91
N MET A 169 7.59 -19.44 -2.08
CA MET A 169 6.83 -18.51 -2.90
C MET A 169 5.52 -18.12 -2.21
N ALA A 170 4.85 -19.07 -1.56
CA ALA A 170 3.68 -18.79 -0.73
C ALA A 170 3.99 -17.82 0.43
N ALA A 171 5.18 -17.89 1.01
CA ALA A 171 5.66 -16.99 2.05
C ALA A 171 6.11 -15.60 1.51
N LEU A 172 6.28 -15.45 0.19
CA LEU A 172 6.68 -14.20 -0.46
C LEU A 172 5.51 -13.63 -1.25
N MET A 173 4.71 -12.79 -0.57
CA MET A 173 3.60 -12.06 -1.17
C MET A 173 4.05 -11.31 -2.44
N PRO A 174 3.31 -11.39 -3.57
CA PRO A 174 3.64 -10.66 -4.80
C PRO A 174 3.31 -9.16 -4.69
N THR A 175 4.09 -8.48 -3.86
CA THR A 175 3.89 -7.10 -3.39
C THR A 175 3.53 -6.12 -4.51
N ASN A 176 4.33 -6.07 -5.58
CA ASN A 176 4.11 -5.09 -6.63
C ASN A 176 2.93 -5.44 -7.56
N ALA A 177 2.66 -6.73 -7.79
CA ALA A 177 1.48 -7.14 -8.55
C ALA A 177 0.18 -6.77 -7.81
N LEU A 178 0.16 -6.91 -6.47
CA LEU A 178 -0.99 -6.50 -5.66
C LEU A 178 -1.13 -4.97 -5.59
N ARG A 179 -0.02 -4.21 -5.50
CA ARG A 179 -0.06 -2.74 -5.62
C ARG A 179 -0.67 -2.30 -6.95
N ASN A 180 -0.28 -2.92 -8.05
CA ASN A 180 -0.85 -2.65 -9.36
C ASN A 180 -2.35 -3.02 -9.41
N ALA A 181 -2.74 -4.16 -8.85
CA ALA A 181 -4.14 -4.58 -8.79
C ALA A 181 -5.01 -3.56 -8.02
N ALA A 182 -4.54 -3.13 -6.84
CA ALA A 182 -5.21 -2.09 -6.05
C ALA A 182 -5.23 -0.73 -6.76
N LEU A 183 -4.13 -0.34 -7.42
CA LEU A 183 -4.07 0.89 -8.22
C LEU A 183 -5.07 0.87 -9.38
N LEU A 184 -5.17 -0.25 -10.11
CA LEU A 184 -6.12 -0.38 -11.22
C LEU A 184 -7.57 -0.18 -10.76
N ALA A 185 -7.91 -0.65 -9.56
CA ALA A 185 -9.21 -0.48 -8.93
C ALA A 185 -9.46 0.94 -8.37
N ALA A 186 -8.43 1.75 -8.12
CA ALA A 186 -8.51 3.13 -7.63
C ALA A 186 -9.05 4.17 -8.65
N GLY A 187 -9.93 3.74 -9.56
CA GLY A 187 -10.35 4.47 -10.75
C GLY A 187 -11.59 5.36 -10.66
N GLY A 188 -12.36 5.28 -9.56
CA GLY A 188 -13.75 5.74 -9.56
C GLY A 188 -14.10 6.99 -8.76
N ALA A 189 -13.23 7.47 -7.88
CA ALA A 189 -13.62 8.42 -6.83
C ALA A 189 -12.98 9.82 -6.92
N GLY A 190 -11.79 9.94 -7.55
CA GLY A 190 -11.12 11.24 -7.71
C GLY A 190 -9.81 11.14 -8.50
N PRO A 191 -9.16 12.26 -8.84
CA PRO A 191 -7.96 12.28 -9.65
C PRO A 191 -6.67 11.98 -8.87
N LEU A 192 -6.70 11.95 -7.54
CA LEU A 192 -5.53 11.74 -6.70
C LEU A 192 -5.48 10.30 -6.17
N VAL A 193 -4.27 9.76 -6.09
CA VAL A 193 -4.00 8.46 -5.47
C VAL A 193 -2.79 8.54 -4.55
N ALA A 194 -2.76 7.69 -3.53
CA ALA A 194 -1.57 7.47 -2.71
C ALA A 194 -1.46 5.99 -2.36
N MET A 195 -0.29 5.42 -2.63
CA MET A 195 0.05 4.09 -2.13
C MET A 195 0.41 4.24 -0.66
N VAL A 196 -0.27 3.52 0.24
CA VAL A 196 0.02 3.52 1.67
C VAL A 196 0.06 2.07 2.15
N ASP A 197 1.19 1.65 2.72
CA ASP A 197 1.33 0.29 3.24
C ASP A 197 0.28 0.05 4.36
N VAL A 198 -0.25 -1.17 4.46
CA VAL A 198 -1.44 -1.47 5.31
C VAL A 198 -1.21 -1.21 6.80
N ASP A 199 0.05 -1.20 7.23
CA ASP A 199 0.49 -0.92 8.58
C ASP A 199 0.60 0.58 8.91
N LEU A 200 0.30 1.46 7.96
CA LEU A 200 0.29 2.91 8.14
C LEU A 200 -1.14 3.47 8.16
N GLY A 201 -1.46 4.18 9.23
CA GLY A 201 -2.67 5.01 9.31
C GLY A 201 -2.42 6.41 8.75
N ALA A 202 -3.49 7.04 8.25
CA ALA A 202 -3.48 8.43 7.82
C ALA A 202 -3.87 9.37 8.97
N SER A 203 -3.11 10.45 9.16
CA SER A 203 -3.48 11.51 10.11
C SER A 203 -4.82 12.15 9.78
N ALA A 204 -5.53 12.65 10.80
CA ALA A 204 -6.74 13.45 10.62
C ALA A 204 -6.49 14.70 9.73
N GLY A 205 -5.25 15.20 9.73
CA GLY A 205 -4.80 16.27 8.84
C GLY A 205 -4.90 15.93 7.35
N LEU A 206 -4.70 14.66 6.96
CA LEU A 206 -4.86 14.23 5.58
C LEU A 206 -6.31 14.40 5.09
N ALA A 207 -7.27 13.90 5.85
CA ALA A 207 -8.68 14.01 5.49
C ALA A 207 -9.12 15.48 5.39
N ARG A 208 -8.67 16.33 6.33
CA ARG A 208 -8.91 17.78 6.29
C ARG A 208 -8.29 18.44 5.07
N LEU A 209 -7.04 18.10 4.72
CA LEU A 209 -6.32 18.63 3.56
C LEU A 209 -7.09 18.38 2.26
N VAL A 210 -7.56 17.14 2.04
CA VAL A 210 -8.25 16.78 0.79
C VAL A 210 -9.73 17.19 0.76
N ALA A 211 -10.31 17.53 1.92
CA ALA A 211 -11.66 18.07 2.03
C ALA A 211 -11.73 19.60 1.92
N ASP A 212 -10.62 20.32 2.17
CA ASP A 212 -10.60 21.78 2.15
C ASP A 212 -10.69 22.33 0.72
N GLN A 213 -11.87 22.80 0.35
CA GLN A 213 -12.18 23.38 -0.96
C GLN A 213 -11.31 24.58 -1.34
N ARG A 214 -10.74 25.29 -0.36
CA ARG A 214 -9.85 26.44 -0.62
C ARG A 214 -8.44 25.98 -1.02
N ARG A 215 -8.03 24.81 -0.54
CA ARG A 215 -6.68 24.26 -0.74
C ARG A 215 -6.60 23.23 -1.84
N LEU A 216 -7.70 22.52 -2.07
CA LEU A 216 -7.79 21.46 -3.06
C LEU A 216 -7.37 21.90 -4.48
N PRO A 217 -7.76 23.09 -5.00
CA PRO A 217 -7.31 23.53 -6.32
C PRO A 217 -5.79 23.65 -6.44
N ALA A 218 -5.11 24.16 -5.40
CA ALA A 218 -3.65 24.27 -5.38
C ALA A 218 -2.99 22.90 -5.32
N LEU A 219 -3.54 21.97 -4.51
CA LEU A 219 -3.07 20.59 -4.44
C LEU A 219 -3.19 19.88 -5.79
N LEU A 220 -4.36 19.98 -6.43
CA LEU A 220 -4.63 19.41 -7.75
C LEU A 220 -3.71 20.02 -8.81
N SER A 221 -3.56 21.34 -8.82
CA SER A 221 -2.68 22.02 -9.77
C SER A 221 -1.22 21.59 -9.61
N ARG A 222 -0.72 21.48 -8.36
CA ARG A 222 0.62 20.97 -8.07
C ARG A 222 0.80 19.52 -8.53
N ALA A 223 -0.20 18.66 -8.28
CA ALA A 223 -0.15 17.25 -8.63
C ALA A 223 -0.21 17.03 -10.16
N LEU A 224 -1.17 17.66 -10.85
CA LEU A 224 -1.43 17.50 -12.27
C LEU A 224 -0.45 18.32 -13.13
N HIS A 225 -0.48 19.64 -13.01
CA HIS A 225 0.33 20.55 -13.85
C HIS A 225 1.78 20.64 -13.37
N GLY A 226 1.98 20.68 -12.05
CA GLY A 226 3.31 20.74 -11.45
C GLY A 226 4.08 19.41 -11.49
N ARG A 227 3.43 18.30 -11.91
CA ARG A 227 3.96 16.93 -11.86
C ARG A 227 4.48 16.58 -10.46
N GLY A 228 3.82 17.10 -9.43
CA GLY A 228 4.23 17.05 -8.04
C GLY A 228 3.83 15.74 -7.36
N LEU A 229 4.72 15.25 -6.50
CA LEU A 229 4.49 14.16 -5.57
C LEU A 229 4.50 14.77 -4.17
N LEU A 230 3.34 14.78 -3.51
CA LEU A 230 3.22 15.28 -2.15
C LEU A 230 3.53 14.15 -1.17
N VAL A 231 4.78 14.08 -0.73
CA VAL A 231 5.30 13.18 0.28
C VAL A 231 4.57 13.39 1.61
N LEU A 232 4.14 12.28 2.21
CA LEU A 232 3.57 12.23 3.54
C LEU A 232 4.68 11.77 4.51
N PRO A 233 5.16 12.64 5.42
CA PRO A 233 6.07 12.25 6.49
C PRO A 233 5.48 11.07 7.27
N ALA A 234 6.30 10.08 7.58
CA ALA A 234 5.85 8.91 8.32
C ALA A 234 6.56 8.82 9.67
N TRP A 235 5.80 8.42 10.68
CA TRP A 235 6.25 8.28 12.07
C TRP A 235 5.98 6.87 12.57
N GLU A 236 6.77 6.39 13.53
CA GLU A 236 6.50 5.14 14.24
C GLU A 236 6.71 5.33 15.75
N PRO A 237 5.95 4.62 16.60
CA PRO A 237 6.31 4.50 18.01
C PRO A 237 7.70 3.87 18.15
N ASP A 238 8.46 4.24 19.17
CA ASP A 238 9.74 3.57 19.40
C ASP A 238 9.55 2.07 19.62
N ARG A 239 10.38 1.29 18.92
CA ARG A 239 10.28 -0.18 18.87
C ARG A 239 10.60 -0.85 20.20
N SER A 240 11.22 -0.16 21.16
CA SER A 240 11.44 -0.68 22.52
C SER A 240 10.19 -0.60 23.40
N LEU A 241 9.18 0.19 23.01
CA LEU A 241 7.95 0.33 23.77
C LEU A 241 7.09 -0.92 23.67
N SER A 242 6.28 -1.17 24.71
CA SER A 242 5.31 -2.26 24.68
C SER A 242 4.32 -2.08 23.52
N ARG A 243 3.84 -3.20 22.96
CA ARG A 243 2.86 -3.18 21.86
C ARG A 243 1.64 -2.32 22.19
N ARG A 244 1.08 -2.48 23.40
CA ARG A 244 -0.08 -1.73 23.88
C ARG A 244 0.18 -0.23 23.89
N LEU A 245 1.31 0.19 24.46
CA LEU A 245 1.66 1.60 24.53
C LEU A 245 1.92 2.18 23.13
N GLY A 246 2.62 1.44 22.27
CA GLY A 246 2.86 1.85 20.89
C GLY A 246 1.56 2.03 20.09
N ASP A 247 0.57 1.13 20.25
CA ASP A 247 -0.74 1.30 19.61
C ASP A 247 -1.47 2.57 20.12
N GLN A 248 -1.44 2.84 21.43
CA GLN A 248 -2.03 4.05 22.01
C GLN A 248 -1.35 5.34 21.51
N LEU A 249 -0.03 5.35 21.43
CA LEU A 249 0.74 6.49 20.90
C LEU A 249 0.46 6.70 19.41
N ALA A 250 0.33 5.62 18.64
CA ALA A 250 -0.07 5.71 17.24
C ALA A 250 -1.47 6.33 17.09
N ASP A 251 -2.43 5.93 17.92
CA ASP A 251 -3.78 6.53 17.95
C ASP A 251 -3.74 8.03 18.29
N ARG A 252 -2.94 8.43 19.29
CA ARG A 252 -2.74 9.84 19.66
C ARG A 252 -2.11 10.64 18.51
N ALA A 253 -1.10 10.08 17.85
CA ALA A 253 -0.41 10.72 16.73
C ALA A 253 -1.29 10.86 15.47
N LEU A 254 -2.20 9.91 15.23
CA LEU A 254 -3.15 9.96 14.11
C LEU A 254 -4.26 11.01 14.34
N ALA A 255 -4.78 11.09 15.56
CA ALA A 255 -5.88 12.01 15.92
C ALA A 255 -5.41 13.45 16.18
N GLY A 256 -4.14 13.63 16.57
CA GLY A 256 -3.57 14.90 17.00
C GLY A 256 -3.19 15.88 15.87
N ASP A 257 -2.42 16.89 16.26
CA ASP A 257 -1.79 17.87 15.38
C ASP A 257 -0.25 17.77 15.42
N LYS A 258 0.44 18.65 14.69
CA LYS A 258 1.91 18.70 14.73
C LYS A 258 2.47 19.04 16.11
N GLY A 259 1.73 19.77 16.95
CA GLY A 259 2.12 20.04 18.33
C GLY A 259 2.15 18.77 19.17
N VAL A 260 1.18 17.87 18.97
CA VAL A 260 1.17 16.52 19.57
C VAL A 260 2.37 15.72 19.07
N LEU A 261 2.60 15.62 17.76
CA LEU A 261 3.77 14.93 17.21
C LEU A 261 5.10 15.49 17.73
N LYS A 262 5.22 16.82 17.80
CA LYS A 262 6.42 17.50 18.30
C LYS A 262 6.70 17.15 19.75
N ARG A 263 5.68 17.10 20.61
CA ARG A 263 5.83 16.65 22.01
C ARG A 263 6.19 15.17 22.10
N LEU A 264 5.62 14.32 21.25
CA LEU A 264 5.90 12.90 21.24
C LEU A 264 7.32 12.57 20.79
N TRP A 265 7.91 13.39 19.90
CA TRP A 265 9.28 13.19 19.44
C TRP A 265 10.32 13.96 20.28
N LEU A 266 10.13 15.25 20.48
CA LEU A 266 11.13 16.12 21.11
C LEU A 266 10.96 16.23 22.64
N GLY A 267 9.89 15.64 23.19
CA GLY A 267 9.52 15.81 24.59
C GLY A 267 8.76 17.12 24.84
N GLY A 268 8.33 17.29 26.09
CA GLY A 268 7.61 18.50 26.54
C GLY A 268 8.06 18.93 27.94
N PRO A 269 7.61 20.11 28.42
CA PRO A 269 7.79 20.48 29.81
C PRO A 269 7.02 19.48 30.68
N GLY A 270 7.73 18.55 31.31
CA GLY A 270 7.11 17.49 32.11
C GLY A 270 6.40 18.07 33.34
N ASN A 271 5.20 17.59 33.65
CA ASN A 271 4.54 17.96 34.89
C ASN A 271 5.20 17.20 36.05
N ALA A 272 5.93 17.89 36.91
CA ALA A 272 6.61 17.34 38.09
C ALA A 272 5.65 16.79 39.18
N THR A 273 4.35 16.68 38.91
CA THR A 273 3.30 16.46 39.92
C THR A 273 2.77 15.02 39.97
N GLY A 274 3.30 14.08 39.15
CA GLY A 274 2.78 12.72 39.06
C GLY A 274 3.68 11.60 39.61
N LEU A 275 4.96 11.89 39.88
CA LEU A 275 5.88 10.93 40.46
C LEU A 275 6.00 11.25 41.95
N GLY A 276 5.58 10.29 42.79
CA GLY A 276 5.50 10.44 44.24
C GLY A 276 6.72 11.13 44.84
N ALA A 277 6.46 12.02 45.79
CA ALA A 277 7.45 12.79 46.53
C ALA A 277 8.52 11.87 47.14
N GLY A 278 9.61 11.69 46.41
CA GLY A 278 10.76 10.88 46.78
C GLY A 278 11.95 11.33 45.96
N ALA A 279 12.59 12.41 46.41
CA ALA A 279 13.94 12.88 46.09
C ALA A 279 14.58 12.37 44.77
N GLY A 280 14.48 13.19 43.71
CA GLY A 280 15.33 13.05 42.51
C GLY A 280 14.74 13.73 41.28
N LYS A 281 14.94 15.04 41.12
CA LYS A 281 14.62 15.79 39.90
C LYS A 281 15.31 15.15 38.68
N GLY A 282 14.53 14.50 37.82
CA GLY A 282 14.96 14.09 36.50
C GLY A 282 13.77 14.15 35.57
N GLN A 283 13.75 15.13 34.65
CA GLN A 283 12.87 15.07 33.49
C GLN A 283 13.12 13.74 32.77
N CYS A 284 12.05 13.08 32.31
CA CYS A 284 12.18 11.82 31.56
C CYS A 284 13.19 12.00 30.42
N ARG A 285 14.25 11.19 30.38
CA ARG A 285 15.38 11.36 29.46
C ARG A 285 15.18 10.62 28.14
N GLY A 286 14.20 9.73 28.09
CA GLY A 286 13.83 8.99 26.88
C GLY A 286 12.96 7.79 27.21
N VAL A 287 12.66 7.00 26.18
CA VAL A 287 11.75 5.83 26.26
C VAL A 287 12.12 4.79 27.32
N ALA A 288 13.39 4.71 27.73
CA ALA A 288 13.86 3.80 28.78
C ALA A 288 13.36 4.17 30.18
N ASP A 289 13.02 5.44 30.40
CA ASP A 289 12.51 5.95 31.69
C ASP A 289 10.98 5.83 31.79
N VAL A 290 10.30 5.40 30.73
CA VAL A 290 8.84 5.22 30.72
C VAL A 290 8.49 4.04 31.62
N PRO A 291 7.67 4.22 32.68
CA PRO A 291 7.33 3.14 33.60
C PRO A 291 6.68 1.96 32.89
N ALA A 292 7.02 0.74 33.31
CA ALA A 292 6.37 -0.46 32.81
C ALA A 292 4.87 -0.41 33.08
N GLY A 293 4.06 -0.59 32.03
CA GLY A 293 2.60 -0.54 32.12
C GLY A 293 2.00 0.87 32.04
N ALA A 294 2.82 1.92 31.88
CA ALA A 294 2.32 3.26 31.58
C ALA A 294 1.48 3.26 30.29
N ASP A 295 0.39 4.04 30.30
CA ASP A 295 -0.36 4.35 29.10
C ASP A 295 0.22 5.59 28.39
N ALA A 296 -0.33 5.90 27.21
CA ALA A 296 0.12 7.05 26.43
C ALA A 296 0.00 8.38 27.18
N ASP A 297 -1.04 8.57 28.01
CA ASP A 297 -1.26 9.85 28.70
C ASP A 297 -0.21 10.06 29.80
N ALA A 298 0.10 9.00 30.57
CA ALA A 298 1.18 9.02 31.55
C ALA A 298 2.56 9.25 30.90
N ALA A 299 2.84 8.57 29.77
CA ALA A 299 4.10 8.73 29.04
C ALA A 299 4.27 10.16 28.49
N ILE A 300 3.20 10.75 27.94
CA ILE A 300 3.18 12.13 27.45
C ILE A 300 3.33 13.13 28.61
N ALA A 301 2.64 12.91 29.73
CA ALA A 301 2.71 13.79 30.90
C ALA A 301 4.10 13.81 31.55
N ALA A 302 4.83 12.69 31.49
CA ALA A 302 6.22 12.60 31.93
C ALA A 302 7.18 13.41 31.03
N GLY A 303 6.74 13.83 29.85
CA GLY A 303 7.51 14.66 28.92
C GLY A 303 8.64 13.90 28.23
N CYS A 304 8.55 12.58 28.13
CA CYS A 304 9.58 11.73 27.52
C CYS A 304 9.77 12.06 26.03
N PRO A 305 11.01 12.32 25.56
CA PRO A 305 11.29 12.36 24.14
C PRO A 305 11.26 10.95 23.51
N ASP A 306 11.28 10.90 22.19
CA ASP A 306 11.35 9.71 21.36
C ASP A 306 10.22 8.68 21.55
N LEU A 307 9.07 9.08 22.11
CA LEU A 307 7.88 8.21 22.15
C LEU A 307 7.38 7.89 20.74
N MET A 308 7.45 8.88 19.85
CA MET A 308 7.28 8.74 18.40
C MET A 308 8.56 9.23 17.72
N VAL A 309 9.02 8.49 16.73
CA VAL A 309 10.22 8.82 15.95
C VAL A 309 9.93 8.80 14.45
N PRO A 310 10.72 9.50 13.62
CA PRO A 310 10.66 9.35 12.18
C PRO A 310 10.78 7.88 11.73
N PHE A 311 9.95 7.47 10.78
CA PHE A 311 9.82 6.07 10.40
C PHE A 311 11.13 5.45 9.89
N ASP A 312 11.50 4.31 10.46
CA ASP A 312 12.64 3.43 10.12
C ASP A 312 14.00 4.12 10.05
N VAL A 313 14.15 5.37 10.53
CA VAL A 313 15.42 6.11 10.43
C VAL A 313 16.55 5.45 11.23
N LYS A 314 16.20 4.73 12.30
CA LYS A 314 17.17 3.95 13.11
C LYS A 314 17.73 2.73 12.36
N SER A 315 17.03 2.21 11.37
CA SER A 315 17.47 1.02 10.60
C SER A 315 17.87 1.34 9.15
N PHE A 316 17.25 2.35 8.53
CA PHE A 316 17.47 2.74 7.15
C PHE A 316 17.19 4.24 6.94
N ALA A 317 18.03 5.10 7.52
CA ALA A 317 17.92 6.56 7.39
C ALA A 317 17.82 7.03 5.91
N ALA A 318 18.50 6.36 4.99
CA ALA A 318 18.44 6.67 3.56
C ALA A 318 17.03 6.60 2.95
N GLY A 319 16.15 5.79 3.53
CA GLY A 319 14.75 5.66 3.10
C GLY A 319 13.94 6.94 3.29
N HIS A 320 14.29 7.78 4.28
CA HIS A 320 13.43 8.90 4.68
C HIS A 320 14.16 10.23 4.96
N ARG A 321 15.49 10.27 4.98
CA ARG A 321 16.26 11.48 5.34
C ARG A 321 15.91 12.73 4.52
N ALA A 322 15.60 12.58 3.23
CA ALA A 322 15.23 13.69 2.35
C ALA A 322 13.94 14.42 2.80
N THR A 323 13.15 13.82 3.70
CA THR A 323 11.91 14.40 4.22
C THR A 323 12.16 15.63 5.09
N ASP A 324 13.33 15.73 5.76
CA ASP A 324 13.61 16.77 6.77
C ASP A 324 12.49 16.88 7.82
N PHE A 325 12.46 15.94 8.76
CA PHE A 325 11.37 15.83 9.74
C PHE A 325 11.27 17.01 10.71
N LEU A 326 12.37 17.71 10.99
CA LEU A 326 12.35 18.91 11.83
C LEU A 326 11.64 20.04 11.08
N ARG A 327 12.00 20.28 9.83
CA ARG A 327 11.29 21.24 8.97
C ARG A 327 9.81 20.85 8.80
N SER A 328 9.52 19.56 8.67
CA SER A 328 8.13 19.07 8.60
C SER A 328 7.34 19.46 9.85
N LEU A 329 7.90 19.34 11.05
CA LEU A 329 7.22 19.73 12.28
C LEU A 329 7.02 21.24 12.43
N ASP A 330 7.99 22.03 11.98
CA ASP A 330 7.97 23.49 12.13
C ASP A 330 7.15 24.20 11.04
N ALA A 331 6.95 23.57 9.88
CA ALA A 331 6.15 24.13 8.80
C ALA A 331 4.69 24.38 9.23
N GLY A 332 4.17 25.57 8.94
CA GLY A 332 2.77 25.94 9.17
C GLY A 332 1.80 25.29 8.16
N PRO A 333 0.48 25.39 8.41
CA PRO A 333 -0.52 24.87 7.48
C PRO A 333 -0.37 25.47 6.07
N GLY A 334 -0.29 24.63 5.03
CA GLY A 334 -0.11 25.08 3.65
C GLY A 334 1.33 25.33 3.22
N GLU A 335 2.29 25.29 4.14
CA GLU A 335 3.72 25.53 3.87
C GLU A 335 4.43 24.25 3.38
N ASP A 336 3.82 23.55 2.42
CA ASP A 336 4.45 22.41 1.75
C ASP A 336 5.77 22.87 1.12
N TYR A 337 6.84 22.08 1.28
CA TYR A 337 8.17 22.49 0.81
C TYR A 337 8.78 21.49 -0.17
N PRO A 338 9.55 21.97 -1.16
CA PRO A 338 10.21 21.11 -2.12
C PRO A 338 11.41 20.41 -1.48
N ILE A 339 11.68 19.20 -1.95
CA ILE A 339 12.88 18.42 -1.63
C ILE A 339 13.46 17.83 -2.91
N GLU A 340 14.76 17.55 -2.90
CA GLU A 340 15.41 16.82 -3.98
C GLU A 340 15.30 15.31 -3.78
N TYR A 341 15.23 14.58 -4.89
CA TYR A 341 15.30 13.12 -4.82
C TYR A 341 16.69 12.67 -4.38
N GLU A 342 16.72 11.72 -3.45
CA GLU A 342 17.95 11.07 -3.02
C GLU A 342 17.93 9.56 -3.29
N SER A 343 19.09 8.99 -3.64
CA SER A 343 19.19 7.54 -3.85
C SER A 343 18.85 6.79 -2.56
N GLY A 344 17.92 5.84 -2.67
CA GLY A 344 17.40 5.06 -1.55
C GLY A 344 16.12 5.63 -0.94
N PHE A 345 15.71 6.85 -1.33
CA PHE A 345 14.50 7.47 -0.82
C PHE A 345 13.26 6.62 -1.14
N GLU A 346 12.46 6.38 -0.10
CA GLU A 346 11.37 5.41 -0.05
C GLU A 346 10.09 6.02 0.62
N PRO A 347 9.61 7.20 0.17
CA PRO A 347 8.45 7.86 0.77
C PRO A 347 7.12 7.17 0.43
N TRP A 348 6.06 7.63 1.08
CA TRP A 348 4.69 7.54 0.59
C TRP A 348 4.25 8.93 0.13
N PHE A 349 3.51 9.01 -0.97
CA PHE A 349 3.15 10.29 -1.55
C PHE A 349 1.78 10.25 -2.22
N ILE A 350 1.14 11.42 -2.27
CA ILE A 350 -0.04 11.69 -3.08
C ILE A 350 0.43 12.19 -4.44
N CYS A 351 -0.16 11.69 -5.52
CA CYS A 351 0.01 12.27 -6.84
C CYS A 351 -1.25 12.15 -7.68
N ALA A 352 -1.26 12.80 -8.83
CA ALA A 352 -2.27 12.55 -9.85
C ALA A 352 -2.20 11.09 -10.32
N ARG A 353 -3.36 10.44 -10.41
CA ARG A 353 -3.51 9.03 -10.78
C ARG A 353 -2.81 8.71 -12.10
N GLU A 354 -3.01 9.54 -13.11
CA GLU A 354 -2.40 9.40 -14.44
C GLU A 354 -0.88 9.50 -14.47
N LEU A 355 -0.27 10.08 -13.42
CA LEU A 355 1.16 10.24 -13.28
C LEU A 355 1.83 9.11 -12.48
N MET A 356 1.04 8.31 -11.75
CA MET A 356 1.53 7.17 -10.98
C MET A 356 2.04 6.09 -11.93
N LEU A 357 3.36 5.85 -11.90
CA LEU A 357 3.95 4.77 -12.67
C LEU A 357 3.62 3.41 -12.01
N PRO A 358 3.38 2.37 -12.83
CA PRO A 358 3.12 1.04 -12.33
C PRO A 358 4.38 0.46 -11.66
N TYR A 359 4.16 -0.46 -10.72
CA TYR A 359 5.21 -1.16 -10.00
C TYR A 359 5.70 -2.38 -10.81
N ASP A 360 7.00 -2.69 -10.76
CA ASP A 360 7.55 -3.87 -11.45
C ASP A 360 7.11 -5.16 -10.75
N GLU A 361 6.30 -5.98 -11.42
CA GLU A 361 5.59 -7.13 -10.84
C GLU A 361 6.48 -8.34 -10.56
N ARG A 362 7.77 -8.26 -10.88
CA ARG A 362 8.75 -9.30 -10.54
C ARG A 362 9.17 -9.25 -9.07
N PHE A 363 8.97 -8.11 -8.40
CA PHE A 363 9.23 -8.00 -6.96
C PHE A 363 8.17 -8.74 -6.13
N ARG A 364 8.66 -9.49 -5.15
CA ARG A 364 7.88 -10.20 -4.14
C ARG A 364 8.45 -9.90 -2.75
N GLY A 365 7.69 -10.15 -1.71
CA GLY A 365 8.14 -10.05 -0.32
C GLY A 365 8.57 -8.64 0.07
N TRP A 366 9.66 -8.60 0.83
CA TRP A 366 10.20 -7.41 1.50
C TRP A 366 11.63 -7.20 1.04
N TYR A 367 11.91 -6.21 0.17
CA TYR A 367 13.24 -5.60 -0.09
C TYR A 367 13.26 -4.81 -1.43
N GLY A 368 13.49 -3.49 -1.34
CA GLY A 368 13.89 -2.65 -2.48
C GLY A 368 12.80 -2.34 -3.53
N ASP A 369 11.61 -2.92 -3.37
CA ASP A 369 10.49 -2.84 -4.29
C ASP A 369 9.95 -1.41 -4.43
N LYS A 370 9.68 -0.70 -3.33
CA LYS A 370 9.17 0.68 -3.39
C LYS A 370 10.26 1.69 -3.80
N ILE A 371 11.51 1.49 -3.36
CA ILE A 371 12.68 2.29 -3.79
C ILE A 371 12.77 2.32 -5.33
N THR A 372 12.59 1.17 -5.98
CA THR A 372 12.67 1.10 -7.45
C THR A 372 11.58 1.90 -8.13
N GLN A 373 10.35 1.89 -7.59
CA GLN A 373 9.25 2.69 -8.14
C GLN A 373 9.47 4.20 -7.93
N VAL A 374 9.92 4.61 -6.74
CA VAL A 374 10.21 6.03 -6.44
C VAL A 374 11.32 6.55 -7.35
N ARG A 375 12.36 5.75 -7.59
CA ARG A 375 13.43 6.09 -8.54
C ARG A 375 12.90 6.30 -9.96
N ALA A 376 12.00 5.43 -10.42
CA ALA A 376 11.37 5.59 -11.73
C ALA A 376 10.53 6.88 -11.80
N MET A 377 9.82 7.23 -10.72
CA MET A 377 9.11 8.50 -10.62
C MET A 377 10.08 9.70 -10.69
N ALA A 378 11.21 9.67 -9.98
CA ALA A 378 12.24 10.71 -10.06
C ALA A 378 12.82 10.82 -11.49
N ALA A 379 13.16 9.70 -12.13
CA ALA A 379 13.65 9.66 -13.51
C ALA A 379 12.63 10.20 -14.52
N ALA A 380 11.33 10.08 -14.23
CA ALA A 380 10.24 10.69 -15.00
C ALA A 380 10.05 12.20 -14.72
N ARG A 381 11.04 12.86 -14.11
CA ARG A 381 11.06 14.30 -13.78
C ARG A 381 9.86 14.74 -12.94
N ARG A 382 9.50 13.93 -11.94
CA ARG A 382 8.50 14.30 -10.92
C ARG A 382 9.17 15.13 -9.82
N ARG A 383 8.44 16.10 -9.29
CA ARG A 383 8.93 17.02 -8.25
C ARG A 383 8.43 16.58 -6.88
N PHE A 384 9.32 16.44 -5.90
CA PHE A 384 8.95 16.00 -4.56
C PHE A 384 8.67 17.21 -3.66
N TRP A 385 7.55 17.13 -2.94
CA TRP A 385 7.13 18.13 -1.96
C TRP A 385 6.75 17.42 -0.68
N VAL A 386 7.17 17.89 0.48
CA VAL A 386 6.73 17.33 1.76
C VAL A 386 5.49 18.07 2.24
N SER A 387 4.47 17.31 2.62
CA SER A 387 3.23 17.83 3.17
C SER A 387 3.45 18.48 4.53
N ALA A 388 2.98 19.71 4.67
CA ALA A 388 2.92 20.41 5.94
C ALA A 388 1.63 20.12 6.73
N ASP A 389 0.68 19.34 6.20
CA ASP A 389 -0.63 19.18 6.85
C ASP A 389 -1.01 17.74 7.13
N ALA A 390 -0.32 16.80 6.49
CA ALA A 390 -0.66 15.41 6.51
C ALA A 390 0.59 14.56 6.71
N TRP A 391 0.49 13.61 7.62
CA TRP A 391 1.50 12.58 7.89
C TRP A 391 0.84 11.20 7.99
N LEU A 392 1.69 10.18 8.03
CA LEU A 392 1.34 8.79 8.27
C LEU A 392 1.92 8.32 9.61
N VAL A 393 1.29 7.32 10.21
CA VAL A 393 1.75 6.70 11.46
C VAL A 393 1.73 5.19 11.34
N HIS A 394 2.88 4.56 11.58
CA HIS A 394 3.03 3.12 11.61
C HIS A 394 2.42 2.55 12.88
N ARG A 395 1.62 1.50 12.72
CA ARG A 395 1.09 0.72 13.84
C ARG A 395 2.04 -0.44 14.12
N PRO A 396 2.52 -0.60 15.36
CA PRO A 396 3.38 -1.73 15.70
C PRO A 396 2.73 -3.06 15.31
N HIS A 397 3.52 -4.00 14.80
CA HIS A 397 3.02 -5.33 14.42
C HIS A 397 4.16 -6.36 14.36
N PRO A 398 3.87 -7.67 14.43
CA PRO A 398 4.87 -8.70 14.22
C PRO A 398 5.52 -8.58 12.83
N PRO A 399 6.84 -8.81 12.68
CA PRO A 399 7.51 -8.72 11.38
C PRO A 399 7.00 -9.79 10.42
N ALA A 400 7.06 -9.50 9.11
CA ALA A 400 6.84 -10.50 8.08
C ALA A 400 7.94 -11.59 8.11
N PRO A 401 7.65 -12.84 7.68
CA PRO A 401 8.61 -13.95 7.72
C PRO A 401 9.96 -13.61 7.07
N ALA A 402 9.95 -12.99 5.88
CA ALA A 402 11.16 -12.58 5.17
C ALA A 402 11.97 -11.48 5.90
N ARG A 403 11.30 -10.53 6.57
CA ARG A 403 11.99 -9.48 7.36
C ARG A 403 12.63 -10.05 8.62
N ALA A 404 12.00 -11.07 9.23
CA ALA A 404 12.57 -11.77 10.39
C ALA A 404 13.90 -12.46 10.05
N LEU A 405 14.04 -12.98 8.82
CA LEU A 405 15.28 -13.58 8.33
C LEU A 405 16.37 -12.55 8.00
N PHE A 406 16.01 -11.39 7.45
CA PHE A 406 16.99 -10.38 7.06
C PHE A 406 17.83 -9.84 8.23
N ARG A 407 17.20 -9.57 9.39
CA ARG A 407 17.92 -9.10 10.58
C ARG A 407 18.98 -10.09 11.09
N ASN A 408 18.89 -11.34 10.65
CA ASN A 408 19.70 -12.46 11.07
C ASN A 408 20.74 -12.89 10.01
N GLU A 409 21.04 -12.06 9.00
CA GLU A 409 22.19 -12.29 8.11
C GLU A 409 23.57 -12.29 8.84
N GLY A 410 23.58 -12.23 10.18
CA GLY A 410 24.74 -12.48 11.06
C GLY A 410 24.58 -13.59 12.14
N GLY A 411 23.51 -14.41 12.16
CA GLY A 411 23.34 -15.47 13.16
C GLY A 411 22.04 -16.28 13.02
N ARG A 412 22.03 -17.55 13.46
CA ARG A 412 20.87 -18.46 13.36
C ARG A 412 19.65 -17.90 14.12
N SER A 413 18.48 -17.86 13.48
CA SER A 413 17.21 -17.43 14.08
C SER A 413 16.50 -18.52 14.88
N ASN A 414 16.14 -18.23 16.14
CA ASN A 414 15.15 -18.98 16.92
C ASN A 414 13.70 -18.49 16.69
N VAL A 415 13.40 -17.89 15.54
CA VAL A 415 12.10 -17.25 15.26
C VAL A 415 11.17 -18.23 14.55
N THR A 416 10.22 -18.81 15.30
CA THR A 416 9.12 -19.62 14.76
C THR A 416 8.03 -18.72 14.16
N VAL A 417 8.24 -18.31 12.91
CA VAL A 417 7.18 -17.66 12.09
C VAL A 417 6.87 -18.58 10.90
N GLN A 418 5.57 -18.78 10.60
CA GLN A 418 5.14 -19.57 9.45
C GLN A 418 5.80 -19.06 8.16
N GLY A 419 6.38 -19.95 7.36
CA GLY A 419 7.09 -19.63 6.13
C GLY A 419 8.60 -19.39 6.28
N VAL A 420 9.13 -19.18 7.51
CA VAL A 420 10.58 -19.04 7.76
C VAL A 420 11.34 -20.32 7.37
N ALA A 421 10.87 -21.49 7.82
CA ALA A 421 11.51 -22.76 7.50
C ALA A 421 11.58 -23.04 5.99
N ALA A 422 10.56 -22.63 5.22
CA ALA A 422 10.56 -22.76 3.77
C ALA A 422 11.59 -21.83 3.11
N LEU A 423 11.74 -20.61 3.63
CA LEU A 423 12.71 -19.62 3.15
C LEU A 423 14.16 -19.98 3.50
N GLU A 424 14.38 -20.71 4.58
CA GLU A 424 15.71 -21.21 4.99
C GLU A 424 16.17 -22.45 4.20
N GLN A 425 15.29 -23.09 3.42
CA GLN A 425 15.66 -24.23 2.57
C GLN A 425 16.83 -23.86 1.64
N VAL A 426 17.87 -24.69 1.62
CA VAL A 426 19.06 -24.49 0.78
C VAL A 426 18.76 -24.91 -0.67
N VAL A 427 19.04 -24.01 -1.61
CA VAL A 427 18.98 -24.24 -3.07
C VAL A 427 20.39 -24.20 -3.65
N ARG A 428 20.64 -25.03 -4.68
CA ARG A 428 21.91 -25.03 -5.42
C ARG A 428 21.68 -24.61 -6.88
N PRO A 429 22.30 -23.50 -7.35
CA PRO A 429 22.27 -23.20 -8.77
C PRO A 429 23.51 -23.67 -9.53
N ARG A 430 24.70 -23.76 -8.91
CA ARG A 430 25.86 -24.49 -9.49
C ARG A 430 27.11 -24.63 -8.59
N LEU A 431 27.44 -23.72 -7.67
CA LEU A 431 28.63 -23.86 -6.78
C LEU A 431 28.52 -23.25 -5.36
N LEU A 432 27.62 -22.27 -5.13
CA LEU A 432 27.46 -21.61 -3.82
C LEU A 432 26.18 -22.10 -3.13
N ARG A 433 26.29 -22.61 -1.90
CA ARG A 433 25.13 -22.94 -1.05
C ARG A 433 24.42 -21.64 -0.68
N ARG A 434 23.16 -21.50 -1.06
CA ARG A 434 22.30 -20.36 -0.68
C ARG A 434 20.95 -20.84 -0.20
N THR A 435 20.34 -20.15 0.75
CA THR A 435 18.93 -20.38 1.10
C THR A 435 18.00 -19.80 0.03
N LYS A 436 16.74 -20.23 -0.01
CA LYS A 436 15.69 -19.62 -0.85
C LYS A 436 15.55 -18.12 -0.54
N PHE A 437 15.68 -17.72 0.72
CA PHE A 437 15.73 -16.33 1.15
C PHE A 437 16.91 -15.57 0.52
N GLN A 438 18.13 -16.10 0.58
CA GLN A 438 19.30 -15.46 -0.02
C GLN A 438 19.19 -15.36 -1.55
N ALA A 439 18.64 -16.38 -2.20
CA ALA A 439 18.33 -16.34 -3.63
C ALA A 439 17.30 -15.23 -3.94
N TYR A 440 16.30 -15.08 -3.07
CA TYR A 440 15.31 -14.00 -3.13
C TYR A 440 15.95 -12.60 -3.02
N VAL A 441 16.72 -12.35 -1.97
CA VAL A 441 17.41 -11.08 -1.77
C VAL A 441 18.36 -10.77 -2.93
N THR A 442 19.08 -11.78 -3.44
CA THR A 442 19.95 -11.64 -4.62
C THR A 442 19.14 -11.19 -5.84
N HIS A 443 17.98 -11.81 -6.08
CA HIS A 443 17.13 -11.45 -7.21
C HIS A 443 16.64 -10.00 -7.11
N SER A 444 16.15 -9.55 -5.95
CA SER A 444 15.72 -8.16 -5.74
C SER A 444 16.87 -7.17 -5.94
N LYS A 445 18.08 -7.48 -5.44
CA LYS A 445 19.29 -6.67 -5.69
C LYS A 445 19.67 -6.61 -7.18
N ASN A 446 19.57 -7.73 -7.90
CA ASN A 446 19.82 -7.76 -9.34
C ASN A 446 18.80 -6.90 -10.11
N MET A 447 17.52 -6.95 -9.74
CA MET A 447 16.50 -6.09 -10.34
C MET A 447 16.78 -4.60 -10.09
N ASP A 448 17.17 -4.23 -8.86
CA ASP A 448 17.60 -2.85 -8.55
C ASP A 448 18.76 -2.40 -9.45
N PHE A 449 19.79 -3.25 -9.59
CA PHE A 449 20.94 -2.98 -10.44
C PHE A 449 20.54 -2.77 -11.92
N TRP A 450 19.76 -3.69 -12.48
CA TRP A 450 19.33 -3.61 -13.88
C TRP A 450 18.39 -2.43 -14.13
N GLN A 451 17.55 -2.07 -13.16
CA GLN A 451 16.76 -0.85 -13.26
C GLN A 451 17.66 0.38 -13.34
N ARG A 452 18.62 0.54 -12.43
CA ARG A 452 19.51 1.71 -12.43
C ARG A 452 20.23 1.83 -13.78
N ARG A 453 20.79 0.73 -14.28
CA ARG A 453 21.44 0.69 -15.58
C ARG A 453 20.48 1.06 -16.71
N GLY A 454 19.28 0.47 -16.74
CA GLY A 454 18.30 0.72 -17.79
C GLY A 454 17.74 2.15 -17.79
N LEU A 455 17.59 2.78 -16.61
CA LEU A 455 17.18 4.18 -16.49
C LEU A 455 18.24 5.12 -17.05
N VAL A 456 19.53 4.87 -16.79
CA VAL A 456 20.64 5.64 -17.37
C VAL A 456 20.67 5.52 -18.90
N LEU A 457 20.41 4.32 -19.41
CA LEU A 457 20.37 4.05 -20.86
C LEU A 457 19.05 4.47 -21.54
N GLY A 458 18.06 4.99 -20.80
CA GLY A 458 16.77 5.43 -21.33
C GLY A 458 15.81 4.31 -21.76
N GLY A 459 16.13 3.04 -21.47
CA GLY A 459 15.37 1.87 -21.94
C GLY A 459 14.55 1.15 -20.89
N TRP A 460 14.61 1.55 -19.61
CA TRP A 460 13.92 0.80 -18.56
C TRP A 460 12.41 1.04 -18.55
N ARG A 461 11.66 -0.06 -18.39
CA ARG A 461 10.23 -0.07 -18.11
C ARG A 461 9.93 -1.15 -17.05
N PRO A 462 8.94 -0.94 -16.17
CA PRO A 462 8.52 -1.97 -15.24
C PRO A 462 7.95 -3.17 -15.99
N THR A 463 8.30 -4.38 -15.57
CA THR A 463 7.70 -5.60 -16.11
C THR A 463 6.32 -5.81 -15.50
N LEU A 464 5.30 -5.90 -16.34
CA LEU A 464 3.90 -6.12 -15.95
C LEU A 464 3.39 -7.43 -16.55
N SER A 465 2.50 -8.12 -15.84
CA SER A 465 1.76 -9.26 -16.36
C SER A 465 0.85 -8.85 -17.53
N ALA A 466 0.54 -9.80 -18.41
CA ALA A 466 -0.35 -9.56 -19.54
C ALA A 466 -1.75 -9.08 -19.09
N ALA A 467 -2.24 -9.58 -17.95
CA ALA A 467 -3.52 -9.16 -17.37
C ALA A 467 -3.46 -7.69 -16.93
N THR A 468 -2.43 -7.31 -16.18
CA THR A 468 -2.21 -5.92 -15.75
C THR A 468 -2.11 -4.97 -16.94
N GLN A 469 -1.31 -5.31 -17.96
CA GLN A 469 -1.18 -4.50 -19.18
C GLN A 469 -2.52 -4.32 -19.89
N ARG A 470 -3.29 -5.40 -20.03
CA ARG A 470 -4.60 -5.38 -20.66
C ARG A 470 -5.58 -4.47 -19.89
N CYS A 471 -5.62 -4.57 -18.56
CA CYS A 471 -6.43 -3.69 -17.73
C CYS A 471 -6.05 -2.22 -17.94
N TRP A 472 -4.76 -1.88 -17.91
CA TRP A 472 -4.31 -0.50 -18.13
C TRP A 472 -4.73 0.07 -19.50
N GLN A 473 -4.72 -0.76 -20.55
CA GLN A 473 -5.11 -0.35 -21.89
C GLN A 473 -6.63 -0.23 -22.07
N GLN A 474 -7.40 -1.05 -21.37
CA GLN A 474 -8.84 -1.17 -21.61
C GLN A 474 -9.69 -0.32 -20.68
N LEU A 475 -9.29 -0.16 -19.41
CA LEU A 475 -10.08 0.51 -18.39
C LEU A 475 -10.27 2.00 -18.72
N PRO A 476 -11.53 2.49 -18.83
CA PRO A 476 -11.81 3.81 -19.40
C PRO A 476 -11.26 4.96 -18.55
N TRP A 477 -11.17 4.80 -17.22
CA TRP A 477 -10.58 5.80 -16.32
C TRP A 477 -9.04 5.84 -16.33
N TRP A 478 -8.41 4.88 -17.01
CA TRP A 478 -6.97 4.82 -17.27
C TRP A 478 -6.61 5.12 -18.71
N ARG A 479 -7.58 5.09 -19.63
CA ARG A 479 -7.39 5.59 -21.00
C ARG A 479 -7.06 7.07 -20.86
N ARG A 480 -5.77 7.40 -20.98
CA ARG A 480 -5.29 8.77 -21.18
C ARG A 480 -6.23 9.42 -22.19
N HIS A 481 -6.81 10.57 -21.87
CA HIS A 481 -7.35 11.42 -22.91
C HIS A 481 -6.26 11.48 -23.99
N LYS A 482 -6.59 11.11 -25.23
CA LYS A 482 -5.69 11.12 -26.39
C LYS A 482 -5.28 12.55 -26.78
N HIS A 483 -5.17 13.46 -25.82
CA HIS A 483 -4.64 14.80 -25.96
C HIS A 483 -3.34 14.86 -25.16
N GLU A 484 -2.30 14.26 -25.72
CA GLU A 484 -0.91 14.70 -25.60
C GLU A 484 -0.12 13.85 -26.60
N GLY A 485 -0.25 14.24 -27.87
CA GLY A 485 0.77 13.94 -28.85
C GLY A 485 2.04 14.70 -28.45
N ARG A 486 3.19 14.01 -28.57
CA ARG A 486 4.55 14.51 -28.38
C ARG A 486 4.93 14.81 -26.93
N HIS A 487 5.90 14.05 -26.41
CA HIS A 487 7.18 14.55 -25.91
C HIS A 487 8.17 13.41 -25.76
#